data_AF-A0A5T1VSX5-F1
#
_entry.id   AF-A0A5T1VSX5-F1
#
_cell.length_a   1.000
_cell.length_b   1.000
_cell.length_c   1.000
_cell.angle_alpha   90.00
_cell.angle_beta   90.00
_cell.angle_gamma   90.00
#
_symmetry.space_group_name_H-M   'P 1'
#
loop_
_entity.id
_entity.type
_entity.pdbx_description
1 polymer ?
#
loop_
_entity_poly.entity_id
_entity_poly.type
_entity_poly.pdbx_seq_one_letter_code
_entity_poly.pdbx_strand_id
1 'polypeptide(L)'
;DKLRIVRNLTQRIRALKQGKIDYTATLSYEKLYYILNLSLVNAKENIYTYLINNEVKLTNTDISKDSLDQEVYKAKYIQNDNNLKCTIQQLEDYKYICGDLSFFLFEDKELLKFASDNITKIFTSKTHLIIRSLLTIEDYAKYIGFAGSGSKYYFGVDNKWEILLTKNNQNDMEDYTDYLGLFYQFFKKYKSIKDEFLDYDSNEILEQLILDYLNNKGNINYTSWVYYFIKHGDKIFNNTEKREKNYFVWYDEENFNIDKMYGETMGSKYVNTYV
;
A
#
# COMPACT_ATOMS: atom_id res chain seq x y z
N ASP A 1 19.12 -1.10 -14.60
CA ASP A 1 17.85 -0.62 -15.20
C ASP A 1 17.05 -1.71 -15.90
N LYS A 2 17.52 -2.35 -16.98
CA LYS A 2 16.74 -3.42 -17.67
C LYS A 2 16.30 -4.56 -16.74
N LEU A 3 17.23 -5.12 -15.97
CA LEU A 3 16.93 -6.18 -14.99
C LEU A 3 15.89 -5.73 -13.96
N ARG A 4 15.93 -4.46 -13.56
CA ARG A 4 14.99 -3.86 -12.60
C ARG A 4 13.59 -3.76 -13.19
N ILE A 5 13.46 -3.29 -14.43
CA ILE A 5 12.18 -3.25 -15.14
C ILE A 5 11.61 -4.67 -15.30
N VAL A 6 12.42 -5.63 -15.75
CA VAL A 6 11.98 -7.04 -15.86
C VAL A 6 11.57 -7.60 -14.48
N ARG A 7 12.35 -7.34 -13.43
CA ARG A 7 12.00 -7.72 -12.05
C ARG A 7 10.66 -7.14 -11.63
N ASN A 8 10.44 -5.84 -11.82
CA ASN A 8 9.21 -5.18 -11.42
C ASN A 8 7.99 -5.74 -12.18
N LEU A 9 8.11 -5.91 -13.50
CA LEU A 9 7.04 -6.49 -14.33
C LEU A 9 6.71 -7.93 -13.89
N THR A 10 7.73 -8.74 -13.60
CA THR A 10 7.54 -10.15 -13.20
C THR A 10 7.03 -10.31 -11.78
N GLN A 11 7.47 -9.48 -10.82
CA GLN A 11 6.96 -9.47 -9.45
C GLN A 11 5.46 -9.18 -9.38
N ARG A 12 4.92 -8.45 -10.36
CA ARG A 12 3.51 -8.11 -10.45
C ARG A 12 2.64 -9.16 -11.14
N ILE A 13 3.24 -10.26 -11.60
CA ILE A 13 2.51 -11.46 -12.07
C ILE A 13 2.08 -12.27 -10.85
N ARG A 14 1.10 -11.71 -10.12
CA ARG A 14 0.57 -12.24 -8.87
C ARG A 14 -0.92 -11.91 -8.75
N ALA A 15 -1.63 -12.71 -7.98
CA ALA A 15 -3.04 -12.49 -7.69
C ALA A 15 -3.27 -12.51 -6.17
N LEU A 16 -4.10 -11.59 -5.69
CA LEU A 16 -4.65 -11.64 -4.34
C LEU A 16 -5.88 -12.55 -4.38
N LYS A 17 -5.85 -13.68 -3.68
CA LYS A 17 -7.02 -14.57 -3.62
C LYS A 17 -8.11 -13.91 -2.78
N GLN A 18 -9.36 -14.01 -3.22
CA GLN A 18 -10.51 -13.48 -2.47
C GLN A 18 -10.52 -14.04 -1.04
N GLY A 19 -10.64 -13.13 -0.09
CA GLY A 19 -10.68 -13.40 1.35
C GLY A 19 -9.33 -13.75 1.99
N LYS A 20 -8.21 -13.63 1.26
CA LYS A 20 -6.85 -13.86 1.76
C LYS A 20 -6.04 -12.56 1.81
N ILE A 21 -5.00 -12.57 2.65
CA ILE A 21 -4.05 -11.46 2.84
C ILE A 21 -2.66 -11.75 2.28
N ASP A 22 -2.59 -12.66 1.31
CA ASP A 22 -1.34 -13.04 0.66
C ASP A 22 -1.50 -13.01 -0.85
N TYR A 23 -0.58 -12.33 -1.52
CA TYR A 23 -0.41 -12.50 -2.94
C TYR A 23 0.17 -13.89 -3.23
N THR A 24 -0.44 -14.57 -4.20
CA THR A 24 0.12 -15.79 -4.78
C THR A 24 0.75 -15.44 -6.12
N ALA A 25 2.03 -15.79 -6.31
CA ALA A 25 2.67 -15.70 -7.62
C ALA A 25 1.93 -16.62 -8.61
N THR A 26 1.58 -16.09 -9.78
CA THR A 26 0.79 -16.81 -10.80
C THR A 26 1.58 -17.10 -12.08
N LEU A 27 2.84 -16.68 -12.14
CA LEU A 27 3.70 -16.89 -13.30
C LEU A 27 3.92 -18.38 -13.57
N SER A 28 3.41 -18.87 -14.70
CA SER A 28 3.65 -20.25 -15.14
C SER A 28 4.96 -20.38 -15.93
N TYR A 29 5.59 -21.56 -15.83
CA TYR A 29 6.89 -21.84 -16.45
C TYR A 29 6.90 -21.63 -17.97
N GLU A 30 5.80 -21.98 -18.66
CA GLU A 30 5.63 -21.81 -20.11
C GLU A 30 5.72 -20.34 -20.57
N LYS A 31 5.44 -19.39 -19.69
CA LYS A 31 5.46 -17.94 -20.01
C LYS A 31 6.87 -17.36 -19.94
N LEU A 32 7.80 -18.03 -19.26
CA LEU A 32 9.18 -17.56 -19.07
C LEU A 32 9.90 -17.32 -20.40
N TYR A 33 9.70 -18.19 -21.37
CA TYR A 33 10.27 -18.02 -22.71
C TYR A 33 9.84 -16.69 -23.35
N TYR A 34 8.56 -16.33 -23.25
CA TYR A 34 8.05 -15.09 -23.83
C TYR A 34 8.59 -13.86 -23.08
N ILE A 35 8.71 -13.93 -21.75
CA ILE A 35 9.28 -12.86 -20.93
C ILE A 35 10.76 -12.62 -21.26
N LEU A 36 11.56 -13.68 -21.38
CA LEU A 36 12.98 -13.58 -21.71
C LEU A 36 13.23 -13.04 -23.13
N ASN A 37 12.26 -13.22 -24.03
CA ASN A 37 12.31 -12.71 -25.41
C ASN A 37 11.57 -11.38 -25.60
N LEU A 38 11.12 -10.72 -24.51
CA LEU A 38 10.55 -9.39 -24.62
C LEU A 38 11.54 -8.44 -25.28
N SER A 39 11.04 -7.60 -26.18
CA SER A 39 11.86 -6.67 -26.96
C SER A 39 12.70 -5.74 -26.06
N LEU A 40 12.17 -5.37 -24.88
CA LEU A 40 12.86 -4.58 -23.86
C LEU A 40 14.13 -5.25 -23.30
N VAL A 41 14.17 -6.59 -23.25
CA VAL A 41 15.34 -7.34 -22.75
C VAL A 41 16.51 -7.18 -23.72
N ASN A 42 16.21 -7.19 -25.02
CA ASN A 42 17.17 -7.12 -26.11
C ASN A 42 17.42 -5.69 -26.63
N ALA A 43 16.79 -4.67 -26.04
CA ALA A 43 16.93 -3.28 -26.46
C ALA A 43 18.40 -2.84 -26.41
N LYS A 44 18.95 -2.27 -27.49
CA LYS A 44 20.35 -1.80 -27.50
C LYS A 44 20.52 -0.39 -26.93
N GLU A 45 19.45 0.40 -26.98
CA GLU A 45 19.42 1.77 -26.45
C GLU A 45 19.17 1.83 -24.94
N ASN A 46 19.16 3.04 -24.39
CA ASN A 46 18.75 3.28 -23.00
C ASN A 46 17.32 2.77 -22.79
N ILE A 47 17.11 1.95 -21.76
CA ILE A 47 15.82 1.28 -21.56
C ILE A 47 14.66 2.24 -21.28
N TYR A 48 14.91 3.38 -20.65
CA TYR A 48 13.87 4.38 -20.41
C TYR A 48 13.44 5.05 -21.71
N THR A 49 14.40 5.40 -22.59
CA THR A 49 14.11 5.87 -23.94
C THR A 49 13.37 4.81 -24.76
N TYR A 50 13.77 3.55 -24.65
CA TYR A 50 13.12 2.43 -25.33
C TYR A 50 11.64 2.33 -24.94
N LEU A 51 11.34 2.32 -23.63
CA LEU A 51 9.98 2.21 -23.10
C LEU A 51 9.06 3.35 -23.56
N ILE A 52 9.59 4.56 -23.74
CA ILE A 52 8.79 5.73 -24.12
C ILE A 52 8.46 5.72 -25.62
N ASN A 53 9.42 5.28 -26.44
CA ASN A 53 9.35 5.45 -27.89
C ASN A 53 8.94 4.20 -28.67
N ASN A 54 8.97 3.02 -28.03
CA ASN A 54 8.72 1.74 -28.70
C ASN A 54 7.52 1.01 -28.07
N GLU A 55 6.81 0.27 -28.91
CA GLU A 55 5.77 -0.65 -28.44
C GLU A 55 6.41 -1.94 -27.87
N VAL A 56 6.00 -2.33 -26.67
CA VAL A 56 6.39 -3.61 -26.05
C VAL A 56 5.23 -4.59 -26.18
N LYS A 57 5.44 -5.65 -26.96
CA LYS A 57 4.43 -6.71 -27.14
C LYS A 57 4.41 -7.64 -25.92
N LEU A 58 3.28 -7.69 -25.22
CA LEU A 58 3.08 -8.50 -24.00
C LEU A 58 2.48 -9.89 -24.25
N THR A 59 2.33 -10.31 -25.49
CA THR A 59 1.67 -11.57 -25.87
C THR A 59 2.26 -12.76 -25.13
N ASN A 60 1.40 -13.54 -24.45
CA ASN A 60 1.77 -14.74 -23.69
C ASN A 60 2.78 -14.52 -22.54
N THR A 61 2.84 -13.32 -21.96
CA THR A 61 3.75 -13.03 -20.83
C THR A 61 3.08 -13.00 -19.46
N ASP A 62 1.74 -12.99 -19.41
CA ASP A 62 0.92 -12.72 -18.20
C ASP A 62 1.20 -11.38 -17.50
N ILE A 63 2.08 -10.54 -18.06
CA ILE A 63 2.31 -9.17 -17.63
C ILE A 63 1.09 -8.35 -18.02
N SER A 64 0.47 -7.68 -17.04
CA SER A 64 -0.66 -6.80 -17.30
C SER A 64 -0.21 -5.54 -18.05
N LYS A 65 -1.10 -5.02 -18.91
CA LYS A 65 -0.87 -3.74 -19.57
C LYS A 65 -0.62 -2.62 -18.57
N ASP A 66 -1.40 -2.56 -17.49
CA ASP A 66 -1.21 -1.63 -16.37
C ASP A 66 0.22 -1.66 -15.79
N SER A 67 0.82 -2.85 -15.69
CA SER A 67 2.19 -2.98 -15.18
C SER A 67 3.20 -2.36 -16.12
N LEU A 68 3.04 -2.58 -17.43
CA LEU A 68 3.88 -1.96 -18.46
C LEU A 68 3.68 -0.44 -18.51
N ASP A 69 2.42 0.02 -18.49
CA ASP A 69 2.08 1.43 -18.56
C ASP A 69 2.70 2.22 -17.39
N GLN A 70 2.81 1.59 -16.21
CA GLN A 70 3.53 2.18 -15.08
C GLN A 70 5.04 2.27 -15.29
N GLU A 71 5.68 1.25 -15.88
CA GLU A 71 7.11 1.35 -16.24
C GLU A 71 7.34 2.46 -17.26
N VAL A 72 6.43 2.63 -18.22
CA VAL A 72 6.47 3.75 -19.18
C VAL A 72 6.27 5.10 -18.48
N TYR A 73 5.32 5.21 -17.55
CA TYR A 73 5.09 6.43 -16.79
C TYR A 73 6.32 6.80 -15.93
N LYS A 74 6.93 5.81 -15.25
CA LYS A 74 8.19 5.99 -14.51
C LYS A 74 9.34 6.43 -15.43
N ALA A 75 9.45 5.83 -16.62
CA ALA A 75 10.46 6.23 -17.58
C ALA A 75 10.34 7.71 -17.98
N LYS A 76 9.12 8.19 -18.24
CA LYS A 76 8.84 9.61 -18.50
C LYS A 76 9.20 10.49 -17.30
N TYR A 77 8.84 10.06 -16.11
CA TYR A 77 9.12 10.77 -14.86
C TYR A 77 10.64 10.93 -14.62
N ILE A 78 11.43 9.87 -14.88
CA ILE A 78 12.90 9.91 -14.80
C ILE A 78 13.52 10.76 -15.91
N GLN A 79 13.01 10.68 -17.14
CA GLN A 79 13.56 11.46 -18.26
C GLN A 79 13.41 12.97 -18.04
N ASN A 80 12.32 13.39 -17.37
CA ASN A 80 12.09 14.79 -17.01
C ASN A 80 13.03 15.30 -15.91
N ASP A 81 13.57 14.41 -15.07
CA ASP A 81 14.54 14.76 -14.02
C ASP A 81 15.41 13.56 -13.63
N ASN A 82 16.61 13.50 -14.20
CA ASN A 82 17.55 12.40 -13.97
C ASN A 82 17.98 12.27 -12.49
N ASN A 83 17.88 13.33 -11.68
CA ASN A 83 18.26 13.27 -10.27
C ASN A 83 17.29 12.43 -9.43
N LEU A 84 16.06 12.21 -9.91
CA LEU A 84 15.04 11.41 -9.22
C LEU A 84 15.23 9.91 -9.42
N LYS A 85 16.10 9.49 -10.35
CA LYS A 85 16.34 8.09 -10.64
C LYS A 85 16.71 7.29 -9.40
N CYS A 86 17.68 7.76 -8.61
CA CYS A 86 18.10 7.07 -7.39
C CYS A 86 16.97 6.98 -6.36
N THR A 87 16.24 8.08 -6.16
CA THR A 87 15.09 8.15 -5.26
C THR A 87 14.00 7.14 -5.62
N ILE A 88 13.66 7.04 -6.91
CA ILE A 88 12.68 6.10 -7.45
C ILE A 88 13.16 4.67 -7.26
N GLN A 89 14.41 4.38 -7.60
CA GLN A 89 14.98 3.03 -7.46
C GLN A 89 15.02 2.56 -6.01
N GLN A 90 15.36 3.44 -5.07
CA GLN A 90 15.34 3.17 -3.63
C GLN A 90 13.92 2.84 -3.15
N LEU A 91 12.92 3.58 -3.61
CA LEU A 91 11.53 3.33 -3.25
C LEU A 91 11.03 2.00 -3.82
N GLU A 92 11.38 1.67 -5.07
CA GLU A 92 11.06 0.36 -5.68
C GLU A 92 11.70 -0.83 -4.96
N ASP A 93 12.87 -0.62 -4.36
CA ASP A 93 13.59 -1.67 -3.63
C ASP A 93 12.97 -1.95 -2.26
N TYR A 94 12.00 -1.12 -1.82
CA TYR A 94 11.26 -1.42 -0.62
C TYR A 94 10.39 -2.66 -0.81
N LYS A 95 10.55 -3.64 0.10
CA LYS A 95 10.00 -5.00 -0.05
C LYS A 95 8.48 -5.08 -0.26
N TYR A 96 7.71 -4.08 0.17
CA TYR A 96 6.26 -4.08 0.00
C TYR A 96 5.77 -3.32 -1.23
N ILE A 97 6.65 -2.56 -1.88
CA ILE A 97 6.33 -1.83 -3.12
C ILE A 97 6.40 -2.78 -4.31
N CYS A 98 7.31 -3.76 -4.29
CA CYS A 98 7.43 -4.78 -5.34
C CYS A 98 7.47 -4.19 -6.76
N GLY A 99 8.13 -3.04 -6.92
CA GLY A 99 8.22 -2.30 -8.19
C GLY A 99 6.99 -1.48 -8.61
N ASP A 100 5.89 -1.53 -7.85
CA ASP A 100 4.65 -0.78 -8.11
C ASP A 100 4.66 0.58 -7.39
N LEU A 101 4.89 1.65 -8.13
CA LEU A 101 4.91 3.02 -7.60
C LEU A 101 3.62 3.81 -7.86
N SER A 102 2.52 3.13 -8.21
CA SER A 102 1.23 3.77 -8.52
C SER A 102 0.84 4.89 -7.55
N PHE A 103 1.09 4.66 -6.25
CA PHE A 103 0.63 5.54 -5.19
C PHE A 103 1.71 6.48 -4.65
N PHE A 104 2.87 6.55 -5.29
CA PHE A 104 4.02 7.28 -4.76
C PHE A 104 4.69 8.24 -5.75
N LEU A 105 4.33 8.23 -7.03
CA LEU A 105 4.89 9.16 -8.02
C LEU A 105 4.24 10.54 -7.90
N PHE A 106 4.52 11.23 -6.80
CA PHE A 106 4.02 12.58 -6.50
C PHE A 106 4.59 13.62 -7.47
N GLU A 107 3.84 14.69 -7.75
CA GLU A 107 4.39 15.83 -8.49
C GLU A 107 5.42 16.61 -7.63
N ASP A 108 5.21 16.63 -6.31
CA ASP A 108 6.14 17.21 -5.34
C ASP A 108 7.38 16.31 -5.16
N LYS A 109 8.47 16.72 -5.81
CA LYS A 109 9.75 16.00 -5.81
C LYS A 109 10.41 15.93 -4.44
N GLU A 110 10.26 16.97 -3.61
CA GLU A 110 10.81 16.95 -2.25
C GLU A 110 10.06 15.96 -1.39
N LEU A 111 8.73 15.92 -1.53
CA LEU A 111 7.91 14.96 -0.83
C LEU A 111 8.17 13.52 -1.30
N LEU A 112 8.38 13.31 -2.60
CA LEU A 112 8.79 12.00 -3.13
C LEU A 112 10.11 11.54 -2.50
N LYS A 113 11.11 12.43 -2.43
CA LYS A 113 12.38 12.12 -1.78
C LYS A 113 12.18 11.80 -0.30
N PHE A 114 11.40 12.63 0.39
CA PHE A 114 11.05 12.42 1.79
C PHE A 114 10.39 11.04 2.01
N ALA A 115 9.44 10.67 1.17
CA ALA A 115 8.76 9.38 1.24
C ALA A 115 9.74 8.23 1.03
N SER A 116 10.63 8.30 0.04
CA SER A 116 11.67 7.30 -0.21
C SER A 116 12.61 7.11 1.00
N ASP A 117 12.99 8.20 1.66
CA ASP A 117 13.88 8.17 2.82
C ASP A 117 13.20 7.65 4.10
N ASN A 118 11.86 7.72 4.19
CA ASN A 118 11.13 7.44 5.43
C ASN A 118 10.22 6.21 5.37
N ILE A 119 9.88 5.70 4.18
CA ILE A 119 8.90 4.60 4.03
C ILE A 119 9.26 3.37 4.86
N THR A 120 10.55 3.00 4.91
CA THR A 120 11.00 1.85 5.69
C THR A 120 10.80 2.08 7.19
N LYS A 121 11.13 3.26 7.72
CA LYS A 121 10.98 3.57 9.15
C LYS A 121 9.50 3.60 9.56
N ILE A 122 8.65 4.21 8.73
CA ILE A 122 7.21 4.29 8.97
C ILE A 122 6.60 2.89 9.00
N PHE A 123 6.82 2.07 7.97
CA PHE A 123 6.17 0.77 7.83
C PHE A 123 6.87 -0.38 8.59
N THR A 124 7.86 -0.05 9.43
CA THR A 124 8.44 -0.94 10.46
C THR A 124 8.06 -0.51 11.89
N SER A 125 7.33 0.59 12.03
CA SER A 125 6.77 1.06 13.30
C SER A 125 5.66 0.12 13.80
N LYS A 126 5.15 0.35 15.02
CA LYS A 126 4.08 -0.46 15.60
C LYS A 126 2.85 -0.43 14.68
N THR A 127 2.35 -1.61 14.28
CA THR A 127 1.23 -1.74 13.32
C THR A 127 0.02 -0.90 13.69
N HIS A 128 -0.38 -0.89 14.96
CA HIS A 128 -1.52 -0.11 15.41
C HIS A 128 -1.31 1.41 15.22
N LEU A 129 -0.08 1.91 15.32
CA LEU A 129 0.21 3.33 15.08
C LEU A 129 0.04 3.64 13.59
N ILE A 130 0.66 2.83 12.72
CA ILE A 130 0.55 3.01 11.25
C ILE A 130 -0.92 3.04 10.82
N ILE A 131 -1.72 2.08 11.29
CA ILE A 131 -3.15 1.97 10.95
C ILE A 131 -3.91 3.22 11.39
N ARG A 132 -3.77 3.59 12.67
CA ARG A 132 -4.49 4.73 13.24
C ARG A 132 -4.08 6.04 12.61
N SER A 133 -2.79 6.23 12.30
CA SER A 133 -2.28 7.44 11.65
C SER A 133 -2.75 7.57 10.20
N LEU A 134 -2.87 6.46 9.45
CA LEU A 134 -3.45 6.50 8.10
C LEU A 134 -4.95 6.86 8.15
N LEU A 135 -5.70 6.32 9.11
CA LEU A 135 -7.12 6.63 9.31
C LEU A 135 -7.38 8.11 9.65
N THR A 136 -6.38 8.84 10.19
CA THR A 136 -6.53 10.29 10.43
C THR A 136 -6.46 11.14 9.16
N ILE A 137 -6.10 10.52 8.03
CA ILE A 137 -6.12 11.14 6.71
C ILE A 137 -7.46 10.87 6.04
N GLU A 138 -7.78 9.59 5.82
CA GLU A 138 -8.98 9.16 5.10
C GLU A 138 -9.29 7.68 5.39
N ASP A 139 -10.51 7.24 5.05
CA ASP A 139 -10.85 5.81 5.05
C ASP A 139 -10.13 5.10 3.89
N TYR A 140 -9.08 4.35 4.25
CA TYR A 140 -8.29 3.57 3.31
C TYR A 140 -8.63 2.08 3.36
N ALA A 141 -9.76 1.69 3.96
CA ALA A 141 -10.15 0.29 4.09
C ALA A 141 -10.20 -0.40 2.72
N LYS A 142 -9.32 -1.38 2.50
CA LYS A 142 -9.29 -2.11 1.24
C LYS A 142 -10.20 -3.31 1.28
N TYR A 143 -11.22 -3.35 0.43
CA TYR A 143 -12.06 -4.55 0.31
C TYR A 143 -11.23 -5.72 -0.24
N ILE A 144 -11.29 -6.88 0.45
CA ILE A 144 -10.54 -8.09 0.08
C ILE A 144 -11.41 -9.32 -0.15
N GLY A 145 -12.74 -9.20 -0.14
CA GLY A 145 -13.67 -10.31 -0.40
C GLY A 145 -14.73 -10.49 0.68
N PHE A 146 -15.33 -11.67 0.76
CA PHE A 146 -16.37 -11.98 1.76
C PHE A 146 -15.90 -12.99 2.82
N ALA A 147 -16.53 -12.98 3.99
CA ALA A 147 -16.51 -14.05 5.00
C ALA A 147 -17.95 -14.37 5.40
N GLY A 148 -18.43 -15.58 5.07
CA GLY A 148 -19.84 -15.90 5.30
C GLY A 148 -20.74 -14.92 4.57
N SER A 149 -21.57 -14.18 5.32
CA SER A 149 -22.51 -13.18 4.79
C SER A 149 -22.00 -11.73 4.76
N GLY A 150 -20.76 -11.45 5.20
CA GLY A 150 -20.25 -10.08 5.32
C GLY A 150 -19.02 -9.75 4.48
N SER A 151 -18.86 -8.46 4.13
CA SER A 151 -17.70 -7.91 3.41
C SER A 151 -16.46 -7.81 4.29
N LYS A 152 -15.30 -8.26 3.79
CA LYS A 152 -14.00 -8.19 4.44
C LYS A 152 -13.22 -6.96 3.97
N TYR A 153 -12.70 -6.21 4.92
CA TYR A 153 -11.82 -5.08 4.69
C TYR A 153 -10.45 -5.29 5.33
N TYR A 154 -9.42 -4.76 4.68
CA TYR A 154 -8.03 -4.83 5.09
C TYR A 154 -7.51 -3.44 5.45
N PHE A 155 -7.01 -3.32 6.68
CA PHE A 155 -6.46 -2.08 7.23
C PHE A 155 -4.93 -2.12 7.38
N GLY A 156 -4.29 -3.27 7.16
CA GLY A 156 -2.87 -3.44 7.41
C GLY A 156 -2.60 -4.46 8.51
N VAL A 157 -1.62 -5.32 8.27
CA VAL A 157 -1.00 -6.17 9.27
C VAL A 157 0.49 -6.14 9.06
N ASP A 158 1.26 -6.35 10.13
CA ASP A 158 2.69 -6.45 10.02
C ASP A 158 3.08 -7.49 8.95
N ASN A 159 4.13 -7.19 8.19
CA ASN A 159 4.63 -8.02 7.08
C ASN A 159 3.72 -8.19 5.86
N LYS A 160 2.58 -7.49 5.77
CA LYS A 160 1.67 -7.59 4.60
C LYS A 160 1.26 -6.21 4.04
N TRP A 161 2.07 -5.19 4.25
CA TRP A 161 1.77 -3.83 3.78
C TRP A 161 1.64 -3.71 2.26
N GLU A 162 2.18 -4.67 1.51
CA GLU A 162 2.09 -4.70 0.04
C GLU A 162 0.65 -4.63 -0.50
N ILE A 163 -0.33 -5.13 0.25
CA ILE A 163 -1.75 -5.05 -0.13
C ILE A 163 -2.22 -3.60 -0.18
N LEU A 164 -1.72 -2.72 0.68
CA LEU A 164 -2.09 -1.29 0.70
C LEU A 164 -1.18 -0.46 -0.19
N LEU A 165 0.12 -0.77 -0.21
CA LEU A 165 1.12 0.04 -0.90
C LEU A 165 1.18 -0.21 -2.41
N THR A 166 0.49 -1.24 -2.93
CA THR A 166 0.48 -1.56 -4.36
C THR A 166 -0.93 -1.58 -4.94
N LYS A 167 -1.05 -1.27 -6.23
CA LYS A 167 -2.33 -1.29 -6.94
C LYS A 167 -2.76 -2.75 -7.13
N ASN A 168 -4.01 -3.07 -6.77
CA ASN A 168 -4.54 -4.39 -7.08
C ASN A 168 -4.95 -4.44 -8.56
N ASN A 169 -4.66 -5.55 -9.24
CA ASN A 169 -5.04 -5.74 -10.64
C ASN A 169 -6.56 -5.97 -10.83
N GLN A 170 -7.32 -6.15 -9.74
CA GLN A 170 -8.72 -6.62 -9.76
C GLN A 170 -9.78 -5.58 -9.36
N ASN A 171 -9.41 -4.35 -8.95
CA ASN A 171 -10.38 -3.32 -8.56
C ASN A 171 -10.44 -2.16 -9.55
N ASP A 172 -11.66 -1.64 -9.71
CA ASP A 172 -12.08 -0.56 -10.61
C ASP A 172 -11.28 0.73 -10.43
N MET A 173 -11.20 1.52 -11.50
CA MET A 173 -10.38 2.73 -11.61
C MET A 173 -10.66 3.82 -10.55
N GLU A 174 -11.75 3.72 -9.79
CA GLU A 174 -12.16 4.72 -8.80
C GLU A 174 -11.19 4.80 -7.60
N ASP A 175 -10.52 3.71 -7.23
CA ASP A 175 -9.59 3.68 -6.08
C ASP A 175 -8.25 4.45 -6.34
N TYR A 176 -7.88 4.74 -7.58
CA TYR A 176 -6.51 5.18 -7.90
C TYR A 176 -6.18 6.61 -7.43
N THR A 177 -7.10 7.56 -7.66
CA THR A 177 -6.90 8.98 -7.29
C THR A 177 -6.87 9.12 -5.77
N ASP A 178 -7.67 8.30 -5.09
CA ASP A 178 -7.87 8.38 -3.65
C ASP A 178 -6.62 7.86 -2.91
N TYR A 179 -6.00 6.77 -3.36
CA TYR A 179 -4.77 6.26 -2.71
C TYR A 179 -3.54 7.12 -2.97
N LEU A 180 -3.35 7.66 -4.18
CA LEU A 180 -2.26 8.61 -4.44
C LEU A 180 -2.43 9.87 -3.57
N GLY A 181 -3.66 10.38 -3.47
CA GLY A 181 -4.02 11.50 -2.60
C GLY A 181 -3.79 11.19 -1.12
N LEU A 182 -4.25 10.04 -0.64
CA LEU A 182 -4.05 9.53 0.72
C LEU A 182 -2.57 9.52 1.09
N PHE A 183 -1.72 8.86 0.31
CA PHE A 183 -0.30 8.77 0.64
C PHE A 183 0.38 10.12 0.52
N TYR A 184 0.04 10.94 -0.48
CA TYR A 184 0.53 12.31 -0.57
C TYR A 184 0.23 13.10 0.70
N GLN A 185 -1.02 13.12 1.17
CA GLN A 185 -1.42 13.84 2.38
C GLN A 185 -0.79 13.24 3.64
N PHE A 186 -0.70 11.92 3.73
CA PHE A 186 -0.06 11.23 4.83
C PHE A 186 1.42 11.63 4.97
N PHE A 187 2.21 11.52 3.90
CA PHE A 187 3.62 11.91 3.94
C PHE A 187 3.79 13.41 4.18
N LYS A 188 2.87 14.25 3.68
CA LYS A 188 2.90 15.69 3.91
C LYS A 188 2.68 16.03 5.39
N LYS A 189 1.66 15.46 6.04
CA LYS A 189 1.42 15.66 7.47
C LYS A 189 2.55 15.06 8.32
N TYR A 190 3.01 13.87 7.98
CA TYR A 190 4.13 13.23 8.65
C TYR A 190 5.40 14.10 8.57
N LYS A 191 5.72 14.64 7.40
CA LYS A 191 6.86 15.56 7.19
C LYS A 191 6.72 16.80 8.07
N SER A 192 5.55 17.44 8.06
CA SER A 192 5.28 18.65 8.85
C SER A 192 5.57 18.43 10.33
N ILE A 193 5.07 17.34 10.91
CA ILE A 193 5.29 17.02 12.32
C ILE A 193 6.75 16.68 12.54
N LYS A 194 7.35 15.79 11.72
CA LYS A 194 8.75 15.39 11.85
C LYS A 194 9.72 16.59 11.85
N ASP A 195 9.44 17.61 11.05
CA ASP A 195 10.31 18.79 10.96
C ASP A 195 10.31 19.64 12.26
N GLU A 196 9.39 19.37 13.20
CA GLU A 196 9.39 19.93 14.56
C GLU A 196 10.30 19.15 15.54
N PHE A 197 10.79 17.96 15.16
CA PHE A 197 11.63 17.08 15.99
C PHE A 197 13.07 17.03 15.46
N LEU A 198 14.06 17.25 16.34
CA LEU A 198 15.50 17.21 16.00
C LEU A 198 16.04 15.79 15.83
N ASP A 199 15.61 14.88 16.70
CA ASP A 199 15.78 13.43 16.61
C ASP A 199 14.39 12.83 16.75
N TYR A 200 14.03 11.86 15.89
CA TYR A 200 12.65 11.36 15.82
C TYR A 200 12.60 9.84 15.76
N ASP A 201 11.78 9.25 16.63
CA ASP A 201 11.23 7.92 16.41
C ASP A 201 10.00 8.03 15.51
N SER A 202 9.91 7.20 14.48
CA SER A 202 8.70 7.12 13.65
C SER A 202 7.44 6.81 14.47
N ASN A 203 7.56 6.06 15.57
CA ASN A 203 6.41 5.84 16.45
C ASN A 203 5.89 7.14 17.08
N GLU A 204 6.78 8.05 17.49
CA GLU A 204 6.41 9.33 18.12
C GLU A 204 5.68 10.23 17.12
N ILE A 205 6.17 10.31 15.89
CA ILE A 205 5.52 11.09 14.83
C ILE A 205 4.14 10.53 14.50
N LEU A 206 4.02 9.20 14.41
CA LEU A 206 2.73 8.53 14.17
C LEU A 206 1.75 8.75 15.33
N GLU A 207 2.23 8.71 16.57
CA GLU A 207 1.43 9.01 17.76
C GLU A 207 0.95 10.47 17.76
N GLN A 208 1.82 11.42 17.38
CA GLN A 208 1.44 12.83 17.27
C GLN A 208 0.37 13.06 16.21
N LEU A 209 0.44 12.39 15.04
CA LEU A 209 -0.63 12.44 14.02
C LEU A 209 -1.99 12.02 14.59
N ILE A 210 -2.00 11.03 15.47
CA ILE A 210 -3.21 10.52 16.12
C ILE A 210 -3.72 11.51 17.17
N LEU A 211 -2.82 12.06 17.98
CA LEU A 211 -3.16 13.04 19.02
C LEU A 211 -3.72 14.33 18.42
N ASP A 212 -3.10 14.86 17.36
CA ASP A 212 -3.57 16.06 16.66
C ASP A 212 -5.00 15.89 16.13
N TYR A 213 -5.30 14.71 15.56
CA TYR A 213 -6.65 14.37 15.13
C TYR A 213 -7.64 14.34 16.30
N LEU A 214 -7.30 13.64 17.39
CA LEU A 214 -8.17 13.49 18.56
C LEU A 214 -8.39 14.78 19.34
N ASN A 215 -7.44 15.72 19.29
CA ASN A 215 -7.53 17.02 19.94
C ASN A 215 -8.31 18.05 19.11
N ASN A 216 -8.43 17.85 17.79
CA ASN A 216 -9.18 18.73 16.91
C ASN A 216 -10.69 18.44 16.96
N LYS A 217 -11.33 18.81 18.07
CA LYS A 217 -12.76 18.56 18.35
C LYS A 217 -13.72 19.07 17.29
N GLY A 218 -13.33 20.06 16.47
CA GLY A 218 -14.18 20.64 15.43
C GLY A 218 -14.46 19.71 14.25
N ASN A 219 -13.63 18.69 14.03
CA ASN A 219 -13.70 17.81 12.85
C ASN A 219 -14.05 16.35 13.20
N ILE A 220 -14.32 16.05 14.47
CA ILE A 220 -14.55 14.68 14.92
C ILE A 220 -16.04 14.34 14.82
N ASN A 221 -16.37 13.42 13.92
CA ASN A 221 -17.64 12.72 13.98
C ASN A 221 -17.55 11.57 14.99
N TYR A 222 -18.05 11.80 16.21
CA TYR A 222 -18.00 10.82 17.31
C TYR A 222 -18.81 9.53 17.04
N THR A 223 -19.73 9.55 16.05
CA THR A 223 -20.49 8.35 15.64
C THR A 223 -19.81 7.58 14.52
N SER A 224 -18.72 8.12 13.94
CA SER A 224 -17.96 7.43 12.90
C SER A 224 -17.14 6.28 13.48
N TRP A 225 -17.20 5.13 12.83
CA TRP A 225 -16.35 3.99 13.17
C TRP A 225 -14.86 4.30 13.00
N VAL A 226 -14.50 5.20 12.07
CA VAL A 226 -13.12 5.67 11.85
C VAL A 226 -12.59 6.31 13.13
N TYR A 227 -13.39 7.15 13.78
CA TYR A 227 -13.03 7.74 15.08
C TYR A 227 -12.84 6.68 16.16
N TYR A 228 -13.72 5.68 16.23
CA TYR A 228 -13.57 4.57 17.18
C TYR A 228 -12.23 3.84 16.98
N PHE A 229 -11.84 3.58 15.73
CA PHE A 229 -10.59 2.89 15.39
C PHE A 229 -9.36 3.74 15.66
N ILE A 230 -9.43 5.05 15.40
CA ILE A 230 -8.35 5.98 15.75
C ILE A 230 -8.21 6.06 17.28
N LYS A 231 -9.31 6.12 18.03
CA LYS A 231 -9.26 6.30 19.49
C LYS A 231 -8.86 5.03 20.26
N HIS A 232 -9.39 3.88 19.86
CA HIS A 232 -9.25 2.61 20.58
C HIS A 232 -8.43 1.57 19.81
N GLY A 233 -7.83 1.95 18.69
CA GLY A 233 -7.08 1.07 17.80
C GLY A 233 -5.84 0.45 18.43
N ASP A 234 -5.29 1.03 19.50
CA ASP A 234 -4.24 0.40 20.28
C ASP A 234 -4.73 -0.94 20.86
N LYS A 235 -5.93 -1.01 21.45
CA LYS A 235 -6.48 -2.26 22.00
C LYS A 235 -6.95 -3.22 20.92
N ILE A 236 -7.39 -2.68 19.79
CA ILE A 236 -7.87 -3.46 18.65
C ILE A 236 -6.68 -4.08 17.94
N PHE A 237 -5.79 -3.26 17.38
CA PHE A 237 -4.70 -3.62 16.46
C PHE A 237 -3.37 -4.03 17.13
N ASN A 238 -3.25 -3.96 18.46
CA ASN A 238 -2.04 -4.40 19.14
C ASN A 238 -1.99 -5.93 19.24
N ASN A 239 -1.29 -6.54 18.27
CA ASN A 239 -1.05 -7.96 18.19
C ASN A 239 0.16 -8.35 19.06
N THR A 240 -0.07 -8.63 20.34
CA THR A 240 0.92 -9.29 21.21
C THR A 240 1.01 -10.80 20.99
N GLU A 241 0.09 -11.38 20.21
CA GLU A 241 0.08 -12.81 19.88
C GLU A 241 0.75 -13.06 18.52
N LYS A 242 1.62 -14.09 18.45
CA LYS A 242 2.41 -14.49 17.26
C LYS A 242 1.62 -14.89 16.00
N ARG A 243 0.30 -14.78 15.99
CA ARG A 243 -0.53 -15.16 14.83
C ARG A 243 -0.95 -13.91 14.08
N GLU A 244 -0.79 -13.93 12.76
CA GLU A 244 -1.28 -12.89 11.85
C GLU A 244 -2.80 -12.74 12.04
N LYS A 245 -3.24 -11.71 12.77
CA LYS A 245 -4.67 -11.41 12.93
C LYS A 245 -5.10 -10.36 11.93
N ASN A 246 -6.22 -10.63 11.27
CA ASN A 246 -6.99 -9.62 10.57
C ASN A 246 -8.19 -9.21 11.41
N TYR A 247 -8.61 -7.97 11.21
CA TYR A 247 -9.79 -7.41 11.86
C TYR A 247 -10.92 -7.38 10.83
N PHE A 248 -12.01 -8.04 11.18
CA PHE A 248 -13.22 -8.05 10.38
C PHE A 248 -14.22 -7.08 11.01
N VAL A 249 -14.86 -6.29 10.17
CA VAL A 249 -15.86 -5.31 10.57
C VAL A 249 -17.12 -5.60 9.77
N TRP A 250 -18.25 -5.74 10.44
CA TRP A 250 -19.53 -5.80 9.76
C TRP A 250 -20.58 -4.97 10.49
N TYR A 251 -21.55 -4.51 9.71
CA TYR A 251 -22.73 -3.81 10.19
C TYR A 251 -23.90 -4.78 10.18
N ASP A 252 -24.56 -4.95 11.31
CA ASP A 252 -25.78 -5.74 11.44
C ASP A 252 -26.89 -4.83 11.95
N GLU A 253 -27.76 -4.37 11.05
CA GLU A 253 -28.96 -3.48 11.17
C GLU A 253 -28.88 -2.29 12.15
N GLU A 254 -28.39 -2.47 13.38
CA GLU A 254 -28.19 -1.46 14.43
C GLU A 254 -26.82 -1.52 15.13
N ASN A 255 -25.98 -2.52 14.82
CA ASN A 255 -24.77 -2.84 15.58
C ASN A 255 -23.51 -2.90 14.70
N PHE A 256 -22.48 -2.17 15.12
CA PHE A 256 -21.15 -2.24 14.54
C PHE A 256 -20.32 -3.30 15.27
N ASN A 257 -20.01 -4.39 14.57
CA ASN A 257 -19.30 -5.54 15.13
C ASN A 257 -17.85 -5.59 14.64
N ILE A 258 -16.93 -5.95 15.54
CA ILE A 258 -15.51 -6.18 15.24
C ILE A 258 -15.14 -7.57 15.73
N ASP A 259 -14.61 -8.42 14.86
CA ASP A 259 -14.08 -9.74 15.27
C ASP A 259 -12.67 -9.99 14.73
N LYS A 260 -11.95 -10.85 15.43
CA LYS A 260 -10.56 -11.25 15.12
C LYS A 260 -10.59 -12.52 14.28
N MET A 261 -10.00 -12.50 13.09
CA MET A 261 -9.82 -13.72 12.29
C MET A 261 -8.37 -14.22 12.35
N TYR A 262 -8.22 -15.55 12.44
CA TYR A 262 -6.96 -16.27 12.27
C TYR A 262 -7.00 -17.01 10.93
N GLY A 263 -6.27 -16.52 9.92
CA GLY A 263 -6.24 -17.15 8.60
C GLY A 263 -7.63 -17.24 7.95
N GLU A 264 -8.06 -18.46 7.58
CA GLU A 264 -9.33 -18.72 6.88
C GLU A 264 -10.54 -18.89 7.83
N THR A 265 -10.31 -18.98 9.14
CA THR A 265 -11.36 -19.26 10.14
C THR A 265 -11.65 -18.05 11.04
N MET A 266 -12.94 -17.76 11.28
CA MET A 266 -13.36 -16.82 12.32
C MET A 266 -13.03 -17.46 13.66
N GLY A 267 -11.92 -17.04 14.28
CA GLY A 267 -11.64 -17.42 15.65
C GLY A 267 -12.40 -16.48 16.55
N SER A 268 -13.68 -16.76 16.75
CA SER A 268 -14.60 -16.01 17.60
C SER A 268 -13.95 -15.67 18.94
N LYS A 269 -13.48 -14.43 19.06
CA LYS A 269 -13.21 -13.79 20.34
C LYS A 269 -13.94 -12.46 20.27
N TYR A 270 -15.26 -12.58 20.38
CA TYR A 270 -16.23 -11.51 20.46
C TYR A 270 -15.70 -10.42 21.40
N VAL A 271 -15.31 -9.27 20.84
CA VAL A 271 -15.16 -8.05 21.63
C VAL A 271 -16.46 -7.30 21.41
N ASN A 272 -17.37 -7.44 22.37
CA ASN A 272 -18.57 -6.63 22.39
C ASN A 272 -18.14 -5.16 22.49
N THR A 273 -18.49 -4.36 21.48
CA THR A 273 -18.13 -2.94 21.36
C THR A 273 -18.98 -2.02 22.26
N TYR A 274 -19.87 -2.57 23.09
CA TYR A 274 -20.60 -1.82 24.11
C TYR A 274 -19.91 -1.87 25.48
N VAL A 275 -18.96 -0.95 25.71
CA VAL A 275 -18.71 -0.30 27.02
C VAL A 275 -18.27 1.15 26.78
#